data_AF-A0A933E4R2-F1
#
_entry.id   AF-A0A933E4R2-F1
#
_cell.length_a   1.000
_cell.length_b   1.000
_cell.length_c   1.000
_cell.angle_alpha   90.00
_cell.angle_beta   90.00
_cell.angle_gamma   90.00
#
_symmetry.space_group_name_H-M   'P 1'
#
loop_
_entity.id
_entity.type
_entity.pdbx_description
1 polymer ?
#
loop_
_entity_poly.entity_id
_entity_poly.type
_entity_poly.pdbx_seq_one_letter_code
_entity_poly.pdbx_strand_id
1 'polypeptide(L)'
;FNRLVDAKIDAKNPRTQNRHLPKGLLTKRFVKLFTFICVTFFLIDCYFINSLSFLISPFVIVFLLAYSYTKRFTWLTHIWLGLCLSYAPLGAWVAITNQWPWPALSLGLAVIFWVAGFDIIYATQDEVFDRKEGIYSIVARLGLVKALWISRGFHLLSLLWLILFGIQNQLGSIYYGTVVLIAVGLFYEQSLVKPSDLSKVNAAFLNMNGMIGLFFFLGILLERITHFQ
;
A
#
# COMPACT_ATOMS: atom_id res chain seq x y z
N PHE A 1 -2.37 11.44 10.17
CA PHE A 1 -3.77 11.73 9.77
C PHE A 1 -4.76 10.57 9.97
N ASN A 2 -4.56 9.38 9.41
CA ASN A 2 -5.55 8.28 9.48
C ASN A 2 -6.09 7.98 10.89
N ARG A 3 -5.20 7.81 11.88
CA ARG A 3 -5.58 7.61 13.30
C ARG A 3 -6.47 8.73 13.88
N LEU A 4 -6.34 9.97 13.38
CA LEU A 4 -7.16 11.10 13.83
C LEU A 4 -8.59 10.98 13.29
N VAL A 5 -8.73 10.69 12.00
CA VAL A 5 -10.02 10.56 11.29
C VAL A 5 -10.80 9.36 11.80
N ASP A 6 -10.10 8.26 12.05
CA ASP A 6 -10.71 6.98 12.43
C ASP A 6 -10.85 6.80 13.95
N ALA A 7 -10.40 7.75 14.77
CA ALA A 7 -10.37 7.63 16.23
C ALA A 7 -11.65 7.11 16.88
N LYS A 8 -12.83 7.57 16.41
CA LYS A 8 -14.13 7.14 16.95
C LYS A 8 -14.47 5.71 16.53
N ILE A 9 -14.15 5.33 15.30
CA ILE A 9 -14.35 3.98 14.77
C ILE A 9 -13.39 3.02 15.48
N ASP A 10 -12.12 3.42 15.56
CA ASP A 10 -11.06 2.64 16.18
C ASP A 10 -11.36 2.34 17.65
N ALA A 11 -11.99 3.26 18.37
CA ALA A 11 -12.39 3.08 19.77
C ALA A 11 -13.49 2.03 19.97
N LYS A 12 -14.31 1.75 18.95
CA LYS A 12 -15.36 0.73 19.00
C LYS A 12 -14.89 -0.64 18.56
N ASN A 13 -13.83 -0.73 17.75
CA ASN A 13 -13.33 -1.99 17.22
C ASN A 13 -12.46 -2.71 18.28
N PRO A 14 -12.79 -3.95 18.69
CA PRO A 14 -12.01 -4.70 19.68
C PRO A 14 -10.52 -4.83 19.36
N ARG A 15 -10.16 -4.87 18.08
CA ARG A 15 -8.78 -4.97 17.59
C ARG A 15 -8.00 -3.67 17.73
N THR A 16 -8.68 -2.52 17.59
CA THR A 16 -8.03 -1.21 17.50
C THR A 16 -8.33 -0.25 18.64
N GLN A 17 -9.23 -0.63 19.56
CA GLN A 17 -9.55 0.15 20.77
C GLN A 17 -8.31 0.40 21.64
N ASN A 18 -7.29 -0.43 21.49
CA ASN A 18 -6.02 -0.30 22.19
C ASN A 18 -5.00 0.63 21.51
N ARG A 19 -5.34 1.26 20.38
CA ARG A 19 -4.45 2.21 19.70
C ARG A 19 -4.25 3.48 20.54
N HIS A 20 -3.17 4.20 20.24
CA HIS A 20 -2.72 5.39 20.97
C HIS A 20 -3.78 6.48 21.16
N LEU A 21 -4.59 6.79 20.13
CA LEU A 21 -5.61 7.85 20.23
C LEU A 21 -6.84 7.40 21.03
N PRO A 22 -7.45 6.23 20.75
CA PRO A 22 -8.52 5.68 21.59
C PRO A 22 -8.13 5.51 23.06
N LYS A 23 -6.89 5.08 23.35
CA LYS A 23 -6.36 4.97 24.73
C LYS A 23 -6.01 6.30 25.39
N GLY A 24 -6.09 7.43 24.68
CA GLY A 24 -5.70 8.73 25.22
C GLY A 24 -4.19 8.92 25.41
N LEU A 25 -3.35 7.99 24.95
CA LEU A 25 -1.88 8.10 24.99
C LEU A 25 -1.36 9.26 24.12
N LEU A 26 -2.13 9.66 23.11
CA LEU A 26 -1.86 10.84 22.30
C LEU A 26 -3.10 11.73 22.23
N THR A 27 -2.91 13.04 22.32
CA THR A 27 -4.01 14.00 22.13
C THR A 27 -4.32 14.22 20.65
N LYS A 28 -5.58 14.53 20.33
CA LYS A 28 -5.98 14.91 18.96
C LYS A 28 -5.23 16.15 18.46
N ARG A 29 -4.94 17.10 19.36
CA ARG A 29 -4.17 18.32 19.05
C ARG A 29 -2.75 17.97 18.64
N PHE A 30 -2.08 17.08 19.37
CA PHE A 30 -0.74 16.60 19.02
C PHE A 30 -0.74 15.96 17.62
N VAL A 31 -1.66 15.02 17.34
CA VAL A 31 -1.68 14.33 16.03
C VAL A 31 -2.01 15.28 14.87
N LYS A 32 -2.86 16.30 15.10
CA LYS A 32 -3.12 17.36 14.11
C LYS A 32 -1.85 18.16 13.82
N LEU A 33 -1.18 18.66 14.86
CA LEU A 33 0.04 19.45 14.73
C LEU A 33 1.16 18.63 14.07
N PHE A 34 1.37 17.39 14.50
CA PHE A 34 2.34 16.48 13.90
C PHE A 34 2.06 16.24 12.42
N THR A 35 0.79 16.00 12.05
CA THR A 35 0.40 15.85 10.64
C THR A 35 0.70 17.13 9.85
N PHE A 36 0.39 18.31 10.40
CA PHE A 36 0.68 19.59 9.76
C PHE A 36 2.19 19.77 9.53
N ILE A 37 3.01 19.49 10.55
CA ILE A 37 4.48 19.56 10.44
C ILE A 37 5.01 18.63 9.35
N CYS A 38 4.56 17.37 9.30
CA CYS A 38 4.96 16.44 8.24
C CYS A 38 4.56 16.91 6.84
N VAL A 39 3.36 17.47 6.68
CA VAL A 39 2.89 18.02 5.39
C VAL A 39 3.76 19.22 4.99
N THR A 40 4.09 20.10 5.91
CA THR A 40 4.97 21.25 5.66
C THR A 40 6.37 20.81 5.23
N PHE A 41 6.98 19.86 5.94
CA PHE A 41 8.28 19.33 5.54
C PHE A 41 8.24 18.67 4.16
N PHE A 42 7.22 17.86 3.88
CA PHE A 42 7.05 17.26 2.56
C PHE A 42 6.97 18.30 1.43
N LEU A 43 6.21 19.39 1.61
CA LEU A 43 6.13 20.48 0.64
C LEU A 43 7.47 21.20 0.45
N ILE A 44 8.19 21.46 1.55
CA ILE A 44 9.52 22.08 1.53
C ILE A 44 10.51 21.18 0.79
N ASP A 45 10.52 19.89 1.08
CA ASP A 45 11.40 18.92 0.41
C ASP A 45 11.09 18.88 -1.09
N CYS A 46 9.82 18.79 -1.47
CA CYS A 46 9.42 18.82 -2.89
C CYS A 46 9.84 20.13 -3.58
N TYR A 47 9.79 21.27 -2.89
CA TYR A 47 10.26 22.56 -3.41
C TYR A 47 11.77 22.55 -3.69
N PHE A 48 12.58 21.97 -2.79
CA PHE A 48 14.02 21.92 -2.95
C PHE A 48 14.51 20.83 -3.92
N ILE A 49 13.68 19.81 -4.24
CA ILE A 49 14.04 18.75 -5.18
C ILE A 49 13.96 19.24 -6.63
N ASN A 50 12.77 19.58 -7.13
CA ASN A 50 12.56 20.14 -8.46
C ASN A 50 11.14 20.70 -8.64
N SER A 51 10.94 21.48 -9.71
CA SER A 51 9.68 22.16 -9.98
C SER A 51 8.51 21.21 -10.20
N LEU A 52 8.72 20.07 -10.87
CA LEU A 52 7.66 19.10 -11.11
C LEU A 52 7.20 18.41 -9.80
N SER A 53 8.15 18.05 -8.93
CA SER A 53 7.87 17.48 -7.61
C SER A 53 7.05 18.44 -6.77
N PHE A 54 7.44 19.72 -6.71
CA PHE A 54 6.67 20.74 -6.02
C PHE A 54 5.27 20.91 -6.60
N LEU A 55 5.14 20.98 -7.92
CA LEU A 55 3.85 21.13 -8.62
C LEU A 55 2.85 20.02 -8.28
N ILE A 56 3.30 18.76 -8.24
CA ILE A 56 2.40 17.60 -7.97
C ILE A 56 2.17 17.36 -6.47
N SER A 57 3.05 17.87 -5.59
CA SER A 57 3.03 17.58 -4.16
C SER A 57 1.68 17.87 -3.46
N PRO A 58 0.95 18.97 -3.76
CA PRO A 58 -0.34 19.22 -3.11
C PRO A 58 -1.39 18.17 -3.50
N PHE A 59 -1.37 17.70 -4.74
CA PHE A 59 -2.27 16.65 -5.22
C PHE A 59 -2.01 15.32 -4.52
N VAL A 60 -0.73 14.95 -4.34
CA VAL A 60 -0.32 13.75 -3.59
C VAL A 60 -0.81 13.82 -2.14
N ILE A 61 -0.63 14.97 -1.47
CA ILE A 61 -1.13 15.18 -0.10
C ILE A 61 -2.64 15.01 -0.03
N VAL A 62 -3.40 15.63 -0.94
CA VAL A 62 -4.87 15.53 -0.94
C VAL A 62 -5.30 14.07 -1.05
N PHE A 63 -4.71 13.29 -1.96
CA PHE A 63 -5.04 11.87 -2.10
C PHE A 63 -4.69 11.04 -0.85
N LEU A 64 -3.52 11.28 -0.26
CA LEU A 64 -3.08 10.62 0.98
C LEU A 64 -4.00 10.91 2.17
N LEU A 65 -4.47 12.14 2.31
CA LEU A 65 -5.40 12.51 3.36
C LEU A 65 -6.80 11.97 3.06
N ALA A 66 -7.25 12.06 1.81
CA ALA A 66 -8.56 11.57 1.36
C ALA A 66 -8.75 10.07 1.60
N TYR A 67 -7.68 9.27 1.48
CA TYR A 67 -7.68 7.84 1.81
C TYR A 67 -8.40 7.53 3.13
N SER A 68 -8.12 8.32 4.18
CA SER A 68 -8.67 8.09 5.52
C SER A 68 -10.19 8.18 5.59
N TYR A 69 -10.83 8.78 4.58
CA TYR A 69 -12.28 8.93 4.47
C TYR A 69 -12.94 7.90 3.56
N THR A 70 -12.20 7.27 2.64
CA THR A 70 -12.75 6.44 1.56
C THR A 70 -13.66 5.31 2.04
N LYS A 71 -13.28 4.63 3.13
CA LYS A 71 -14.10 3.59 3.77
C LYS A 71 -15.47 4.02 4.30
N ARG A 72 -15.82 5.32 4.26
CA ARG A 72 -17.14 5.85 4.64
C ARG A 72 -18.14 5.87 3.48
N PHE A 73 -17.67 5.72 2.24
CA PHE A 73 -18.53 5.85 1.06
C PHE A 73 -18.17 4.91 -0.10
N THR A 74 -17.00 4.26 -0.09
CA THR A 74 -16.61 3.31 -1.13
C THR A 74 -15.93 2.06 -0.57
N TRP A 75 -16.28 0.93 -1.16
CA TRP A 75 -15.69 -0.38 -0.89
C TRP A 75 -14.34 -0.54 -1.61
N LEU A 76 -13.98 0.38 -2.51
CA LEU A 76 -12.70 0.43 -3.23
C LEU A 76 -11.56 1.07 -2.39
N THR A 77 -11.73 1.20 -1.08
CA THR A 77 -10.72 1.77 -0.15
C THR A 77 -9.34 1.10 -0.28
N HIS A 78 -9.30 -0.20 -0.59
CA HIS A 78 -8.05 -0.97 -0.78
C HIS A 78 -7.27 -0.50 -2.02
N ILE A 79 -7.98 -0.20 -3.11
CA ILE A 79 -7.36 0.33 -4.35
C ILE A 79 -6.88 1.76 -4.10
N TRP A 80 -7.64 2.55 -3.34
CA TRP A 80 -7.22 3.91 -2.97
C TRP A 80 -5.94 3.91 -2.12
N LEU A 81 -5.82 2.97 -1.18
CA LEU A 81 -4.58 2.76 -0.43
C LEU A 81 -3.42 2.38 -1.37
N GLY A 82 -3.68 1.48 -2.33
CA GLY A 82 -2.70 1.14 -3.36
C GLY A 82 -2.24 2.33 -4.17
N LEU A 83 -3.18 3.18 -4.61
CA LEU A 83 -2.88 4.46 -5.29
C LEU A 83 -1.98 5.35 -4.45
N CYS A 84 -2.31 5.52 -3.17
CA CYS A 84 -1.53 6.31 -2.23
C CYS A 84 -0.07 5.82 -2.12
N LEU A 85 0.15 4.51 -2.03
CA LEU A 85 1.49 3.94 -1.94
C LEU A 85 2.22 3.91 -3.29
N SER A 86 1.49 3.86 -4.41
CA SER A 86 2.08 3.94 -5.75
C SER A 86 2.74 5.29 -6.03
N TYR A 87 2.36 6.35 -5.32
CA TYR A 87 3.05 7.64 -5.43
C TYR A 87 4.49 7.59 -4.93
N ALA A 88 4.90 6.58 -4.15
CA ALA A 88 6.30 6.44 -3.75
C ALA A 88 7.23 6.17 -4.95
N PRO A 89 7.08 5.10 -5.75
CA PRO A 89 7.92 4.88 -6.92
C PRO A 89 7.71 5.94 -8.02
N LEU A 90 6.47 6.41 -8.23
CA LEU A 90 6.19 7.46 -9.22
C LEU A 90 6.82 8.80 -8.82
N GLY A 91 6.73 9.16 -7.53
CA GLY A 91 7.33 10.35 -6.97
C GLY A 91 8.85 10.28 -6.99
N ALA A 92 9.45 9.12 -6.73
CA ALA A 92 10.90 8.92 -6.86
C ALA A 92 11.38 9.16 -8.29
N TRP A 93 10.64 8.68 -9.30
CA TRP A 93 10.94 8.97 -10.70
C TRP A 93 10.91 10.47 -10.99
N VAL A 94 9.85 11.17 -10.58
CA VAL A 94 9.71 12.62 -10.76
C VAL A 94 10.83 13.38 -10.04
N ALA A 95 11.17 12.97 -8.82
CA ALA A 95 12.22 13.58 -8.01
C ALA A 95 13.60 13.49 -8.66
N ILE A 96 13.94 12.34 -9.26
CA ILE A 96 15.25 12.10 -9.87
C ILE A 96 15.33 12.69 -11.28
N THR A 97 14.27 12.57 -12.09
CA THR A 97 14.32 12.87 -13.53
C THR A 97 13.78 14.25 -13.88
N ASN A 98 12.98 14.87 -13.00
CA ASN A 98 12.17 16.06 -13.29
C ASN A 98 11.28 15.89 -14.53
N GLN A 99 10.81 14.67 -14.80
CA GLN A 99 9.94 14.31 -15.91
C GLN A 99 8.71 13.53 -15.42
N TRP A 100 7.65 13.51 -16.23
CA TRP A 100 6.47 12.71 -15.95
C TRP A 100 6.81 11.21 -15.86
N PRO A 101 6.23 10.47 -14.90
CA PRO A 101 6.65 9.11 -14.57
C PRO A 101 6.04 8.05 -15.49
N TRP A 102 5.87 8.34 -16.78
CA TRP A 102 5.33 7.39 -17.75
C TRP A 102 6.08 6.05 -17.77
N PRO A 103 7.44 6.03 -17.72
CA PRO A 103 8.17 4.76 -17.70
C PRO A 103 8.03 3.98 -16.39
N ALA A 104 7.66 4.66 -15.29
CA ALA A 104 7.45 4.05 -13.98
C ALA A 104 5.98 3.67 -13.73
N LEU A 105 5.08 3.91 -14.69
CA LEU A 105 3.65 3.67 -14.50
C LEU A 105 3.32 2.19 -14.25
N SER A 106 4.00 1.28 -14.94
CA SER A 106 3.86 -0.16 -14.71
C SER A 106 4.25 -0.55 -13.28
N LEU A 107 5.34 0.02 -12.74
CA LEU A 107 5.72 -0.18 -11.34
C LEU A 107 4.68 0.41 -10.38
N GLY A 108 4.14 1.59 -10.68
CA GLY A 108 3.04 2.19 -9.92
C GLY A 108 1.81 1.27 -9.86
N LEU A 109 1.39 0.72 -11.01
CA LEU A 109 0.28 -0.22 -11.10
C LEU A 109 0.56 -1.53 -10.36
N ALA A 110 1.79 -2.05 -10.46
CA ALA A 110 2.21 -3.20 -9.68
C ALA A 110 2.02 -2.98 -8.18
N VAL A 111 2.41 -1.80 -7.67
CA VAL A 111 2.22 -1.42 -6.26
C VAL A 111 0.74 -1.27 -5.90
N ILE A 112 -0.09 -0.66 -6.77
CA ILE A 112 -1.53 -0.52 -6.50
C ILE A 112 -2.15 -1.88 -6.22
N PHE A 113 -1.93 -2.84 -7.12
CA PHE A 113 -2.55 -4.15 -7.01
C PHE A 113 -1.92 -5.01 -5.91
N TRP A 114 -0.60 -4.91 -5.69
CA TRP A 114 0.05 -5.59 -4.57
C TRP A 114 -0.56 -5.17 -3.23
N VAL A 115 -0.63 -3.85 -3.02
CA VAL A 115 -1.16 -3.24 -1.79
C VAL A 115 -2.63 -3.54 -1.61
N ALA A 116 -3.44 -3.36 -2.66
CA ALA A 116 -4.86 -3.68 -2.58
C ALA A 116 -5.06 -5.17 -2.25
N GLY A 117 -4.25 -6.07 -2.80
CA GLY A 117 -4.31 -7.49 -2.53
C GLY A 117 -4.07 -7.82 -1.05
N PHE A 118 -2.95 -7.38 -0.48
CA PHE A 118 -2.66 -7.69 0.92
C PHE A 118 -3.56 -6.93 1.90
N ASP A 119 -4.03 -5.72 1.55
CA ASP A 119 -4.92 -4.94 2.42
C ASP A 119 -6.31 -5.58 2.52
N ILE A 120 -6.77 -6.24 1.44
CA ILE A 120 -7.97 -7.08 1.49
C ILE A 120 -7.78 -8.26 2.45
N ILE A 121 -6.63 -8.94 2.41
CA ILE A 121 -6.29 -10.01 3.37
C ILE A 121 -6.33 -9.45 4.79
N TYR A 122 -5.72 -8.29 5.02
CA TYR A 122 -5.67 -7.68 6.34
C TYR A 122 -7.06 -7.32 6.88
N ALA A 123 -7.93 -6.79 6.01
CA ALA A 123 -9.30 -6.40 6.34
C ALA A 123 -10.23 -7.57 6.66
N THR A 124 -9.84 -8.83 6.36
CA THR A 124 -10.60 -10.01 6.76
C THR A 124 -10.82 -10.11 8.26
N GLN A 125 -9.89 -9.56 9.06
CA GLN A 125 -9.98 -9.53 10.52
C GLN A 125 -11.13 -8.67 11.04
N ASP A 126 -11.60 -7.71 10.25
CA ASP A 126 -12.60 -6.73 10.66
C ASP A 126 -13.97 -6.98 10.01
N GLU A 127 -14.20 -8.09 9.29
CA GLU A 127 -15.43 -8.31 8.51
C GLU A 127 -16.71 -8.04 9.33
N VAL A 128 -16.83 -8.70 10.48
CA VAL A 128 -18.04 -8.62 11.33
C VAL A 128 -18.22 -7.20 11.86
N PHE A 129 -17.12 -6.56 12.27
CA PHE A 129 -17.15 -5.21 12.81
C PHE A 129 -17.52 -4.19 11.72
N ASP A 130 -16.87 -4.27 10.56
CA ASP A 130 -17.08 -3.36 9.44
C ASP A 130 -18.54 -3.43 8.95
N ARG A 131 -19.10 -4.64 8.82
CA ARG A 131 -20.52 -4.82 8.48
C ARG A 131 -21.45 -4.18 9.50
N LYS A 132 -21.18 -4.37 10.80
CA LYS A 132 -22.02 -3.85 11.89
C LYS A 132 -21.97 -2.31 11.96
N GLU A 133 -20.82 -1.70 11.74
CA GLU A 133 -20.62 -0.25 11.80
C GLU A 133 -20.86 0.45 10.45
N GLY A 134 -21.27 -0.26 9.40
CA GLY A 134 -21.53 0.30 8.08
C GLY A 134 -20.28 0.82 7.37
N ILE A 135 -19.12 0.20 7.63
CA ILE A 135 -17.84 0.53 7.00
C ILE A 135 -17.75 -0.18 5.66
N TYR A 136 -17.35 0.57 4.64
CA TYR A 136 -17.25 0.08 3.28
C TYR A 136 -15.86 -0.54 3.03
N SER A 137 -15.84 -1.85 2.79
CA SER A 137 -14.66 -2.60 2.34
C SER A 137 -15.10 -3.72 1.39
N ILE A 138 -14.17 -4.25 0.58
CA ILE A 138 -14.44 -5.40 -0.29
C ILE A 138 -14.91 -6.59 0.56
N VAL A 139 -14.29 -6.79 1.72
CA VAL A 139 -14.62 -7.86 2.67
C VAL A 139 -16.02 -7.68 3.22
N ALA A 140 -16.37 -6.49 3.74
CA ALA A 140 -17.70 -6.24 4.29
C ALA A 140 -18.81 -6.34 3.24
N ARG A 141 -18.52 -6.01 1.97
CA ARG A 141 -19.49 -6.07 0.88
C ARG A 141 -19.70 -7.49 0.33
N LEU A 142 -18.61 -8.22 0.08
CA LEU A 142 -18.64 -9.47 -0.69
C LEU A 142 -18.44 -10.73 0.16
N GLY A 143 -18.00 -10.56 1.41
CA GLY A 143 -17.67 -11.63 2.33
C GLY A 143 -16.27 -12.20 2.13
N LEU A 144 -15.81 -12.92 3.15
CA LEU A 144 -14.45 -13.45 3.28
C LEU A 144 -13.95 -14.20 2.04
N VAL A 145 -14.71 -15.19 1.57
CA VAL A 145 -14.29 -16.09 0.48
C VAL A 145 -14.08 -15.32 -0.83
N LYS A 146 -15.04 -14.47 -1.22
CA LYS A 146 -14.94 -13.68 -2.45
C LYS A 146 -13.84 -12.63 -2.36
N ALA A 147 -13.66 -12.02 -1.19
CA ALA A 147 -12.61 -11.06 -0.95
C ALA A 147 -11.21 -11.68 -1.12
N LEU A 148 -10.97 -12.88 -0.59
CA LEU A 148 -9.70 -13.60 -0.79
C LEU A 148 -9.45 -13.95 -2.26
N TRP A 149 -10.48 -14.31 -3.03
CA TRP A 149 -10.32 -14.51 -4.48
C TRP A 149 -9.96 -13.22 -5.23
N ILE A 150 -10.57 -12.10 -4.86
CA ILE A 150 -10.22 -10.78 -5.43
C ILE A 150 -8.78 -10.41 -5.07
N SER A 151 -8.37 -10.65 -3.82
CA SER A 151 -7.00 -10.44 -3.36
C SER A 151 -5.97 -11.22 -4.20
N ARG A 152 -6.24 -12.50 -4.48
CA ARG A 152 -5.40 -13.33 -5.38
C ARG A 152 -5.33 -12.75 -6.78
N GLY A 153 -6.47 -12.31 -7.33
CA GLY A 153 -6.51 -11.65 -8.63
C GLY A 153 -5.67 -10.37 -8.67
N PHE A 154 -5.70 -9.57 -7.61
CA PHE A 154 -4.85 -8.39 -7.48
C PHE A 154 -3.36 -8.74 -7.40
N HIS A 155 -2.97 -9.75 -6.63
CA HIS A 155 -1.57 -10.20 -6.63
C HIS A 155 -1.11 -10.72 -7.99
N LEU A 156 -1.96 -11.44 -8.72
CA LEU A 156 -1.66 -11.85 -10.09
C LEU A 156 -1.46 -10.63 -11.01
N LEU A 157 -2.35 -9.64 -10.95
CA LEU A 157 -2.22 -8.39 -11.71
C LEU A 157 -0.93 -7.66 -11.35
N SER A 158 -0.55 -7.62 -10.07
CA SER A 158 0.71 -7.02 -9.64
C SER A 158 1.92 -7.68 -10.31
N LEU A 159 1.96 -9.01 -10.33
CA LEU A 159 3.03 -9.77 -11.01
C LEU A 159 3.09 -9.48 -12.51
N LEU A 160 1.94 -9.39 -13.19
CA LEU A 160 1.89 -9.03 -14.61
C LEU A 160 2.47 -7.64 -14.86
N TRP A 161 2.18 -6.67 -14.00
CA TRP A 161 2.75 -5.31 -14.10
C TRP A 161 4.25 -5.27 -13.78
N LEU A 162 4.75 -6.10 -12.85
CA LEU A 162 6.19 -6.26 -12.63
C LEU A 162 6.90 -6.84 -13.85
N ILE A 163 6.33 -7.88 -14.47
CA ILE A 163 6.88 -8.44 -15.72
C ILE A 163 6.93 -7.36 -16.80
N LEU A 164 5.85 -6.58 -16.97
CA LEU A 164 5.83 -5.49 -17.93
C LEU A 164 6.88 -4.41 -17.62
N PHE A 165 7.07 -4.06 -16.34
CA PHE A 165 8.10 -3.12 -15.92
C PHE A 165 9.51 -3.61 -16.31
N GLY A 166 9.80 -4.90 -16.12
CA GLY A 166 11.06 -5.52 -16.55
C GLY A 166 11.27 -5.41 -18.06
N ILE A 167 10.24 -5.70 -18.87
CA ILE A 167 10.30 -5.60 -20.33
C ILE A 167 10.54 -4.14 -20.77
N GLN A 168 9.79 -3.19 -20.23
CA GLN A 168 9.88 -1.77 -20.58
C GLN A 168 11.25 -1.16 -20.28
N ASN A 169 11.90 -1.63 -19.21
CA ASN A 169 13.20 -1.12 -18.76
C ASN A 169 14.37 -2.03 -19.15
N GLN A 170 14.13 -3.02 -20.02
CA GLN A 170 15.15 -3.94 -20.54
C GLN A 170 15.96 -4.62 -19.43
N LEU A 171 15.29 -5.01 -18.34
CA LEU A 171 15.94 -5.70 -17.22
C LEU A 171 16.23 -7.16 -17.57
N GLY A 172 17.32 -7.67 -17.02
CA GLY A 172 17.88 -8.98 -17.24
C GLY A 172 17.38 -10.06 -16.29
N SER A 173 18.12 -11.17 -16.26
CA SER A 173 17.70 -12.40 -15.59
C SER A 173 17.61 -12.30 -14.07
N ILE A 174 18.41 -11.44 -13.43
CA ILE A 174 18.38 -11.26 -11.97
C ILE A 174 17.06 -10.61 -11.56
N TYR A 175 16.58 -9.62 -12.32
CA TYR A 175 15.26 -9.05 -12.12
C TYR A 175 14.16 -10.09 -12.24
N TYR A 176 14.12 -10.89 -13.30
CA TYR A 176 13.07 -11.91 -13.47
C TYR A 176 13.15 -13.02 -12.41
N GLY A 177 14.35 -13.40 -11.98
CA GLY A 177 14.53 -14.28 -10.83
C GLY A 177 13.92 -13.68 -9.55
N THR A 178 14.10 -12.38 -9.34
CA THR A 178 13.47 -11.64 -8.24
C THR A 178 11.94 -11.64 -8.35
N VAL A 179 11.38 -11.45 -9.55
CA VAL A 179 9.94 -11.53 -9.78
C VAL A 179 9.39 -12.92 -9.45
N VAL A 180 10.11 -13.99 -9.79
CA VAL A 180 9.75 -15.37 -9.39
C VAL A 180 9.76 -15.53 -7.88
N LEU A 181 10.78 -15.00 -7.18
CA LEU A 181 10.83 -15.03 -5.71
C LEU A 181 9.65 -14.28 -5.08
N ILE A 182 9.30 -13.12 -5.62
CA ILE A 182 8.11 -12.35 -5.20
C ILE A 182 6.83 -13.16 -5.44
N ALA A 183 6.70 -13.83 -6.59
CA ALA A 183 5.54 -14.65 -6.92
C ALA A 183 5.37 -15.83 -5.95
N VAL A 184 6.46 -16.55 -5.64
CA VAL A 184 6.47 -17.59 -4.59
C VAL A 184 6.05 -16.99 -3.25
N GLY A 185 6.52 -15.78 -2.95
CA GLY A 185 6.21 -15.12 -1.71
C GLY A 185 4.73 -14.75 -1.55
N LEU A 186 4.14 -14.17 -2.59
CA LEU A 186 2.70 -13.86 -2.65
C LEU A 186 1.84 -15.13 -2.62
N PHE A 187 2.27 -16.19 -3.30
CA PHE A 187 1.58 -17.48 -3.24
C PHE A 187 1.58 -18.05 -1.82
N TYR A 188 2.73 -18.00 -1.14
CA TYR A 188 2.84 -18.43 0.24
C TYR A 188 1.95 -17.61 1.17
N GLU A 189 1.96 -16.26 1.05
CA GLU A 189 1.06 -15.37 1.79
C GLU A 189 -0.41 -15.79 1.65
N GLN A 190 -0.85 -16.01 0.41
CA GLN A 190 -2.22 -16.42 0.08
C GLN A 190 -2.59 -17.82 0.59
N SER A 191 -1.59 -18.70 0.77
CA SER A 191 -1.77 -20.06 1.31
C SER A 191 -1.93 -20.08 2.83
N LEU A 192 -1.39 -19.08 3.53
CA LEU A 192 -1.45 -18.96 4.98
C LEU A 192 -2.84 -18.57 5.49
N VAL A 193 -3.62 -17.86 4.67
CA VAL A 193 -4.92 -17.33 5.04
C VAL A 193 -6.03 -18.20 4.46
N LYS A 194 -6.78 -18.85 5.36
CA LYS A 194 -7.91 -19.70 4.99
C LYS A 194 -9.21 -19.08 5.51
N PRO A 195 -10.33 -19.20 4.77
CA PRO A 195 -11.62 -18.73 5.29
C PRO A 195 -12.00 -19.33 6.65
N SER A 196 -11.51 -20.54 6.94
CA SER A 196 -11.74 -21.25 8.20
C SER A 196 -10.72 -20.92 9.30
N ASP A 197 -9.62 -20.23 8.98
CA ASP A 197 -8.54 -19.94 9.91
C ASP A 197 -7.82 -18.63 9.54
N LEU A 198 -8.12 -17.58 10.31
CA LEU A 198 -7.52 -16.26 10.18
C LEU A 198 -6.37 -16.01 11.18
N SER A 199 -5.96 -17.02 11.97
CA SER A 199 -4.93 -16.86 13.00
C SER A 199 -3.59 -16.39 12.45
N LYS A 200 -3.30 -16.69 11.17
CA LYS A 200 -2.03 -16.37 10.50
C LYS A 200 -2.06 -15.07 9.68
N VAL A 201 -3.16 -14.31 9.69
CA VAL A 201 -3.28 -13.09 8.87
C VAL A 201 -2.17 -12.07 9.19
N ASN A 202 -1.80 -11.89 10.46
CA ASN A 202 -0.72 -10.95 10.81
C ASN A 202 0.66 -11.41 10.33
N ALA A 203 0.93 -12.72 10.36
CA ALA A 203 2.19 -13.27 9.84
C ALA A 203 2.26 -13.14 8.31
N ALA A 204 1.14 -13.40 7.62
CA ALA A 204 0.99 -13.17 6.19
C ALA A 204 1.19 -11.69 5.84
N PHE A 205 0.50 -10.79 6.53
CA PHE A 205 0.53 -9.35 6.23
C PHE A 205 1.86 -8.66 6.58
N LEU A 206 2.36 -8.76 7.82
CA LEU A 206 3.52 -7.95 8.26
C LEU A 206 4.86 -8.49 7.76
N ASN A 207 5.09 -9.79 7.97
CA ASN A 207 6.41 -10.36 7.69
C ASN A 207 6.62 -10.54 6.19
N MET A 208 5.59 -11.02 5.48
CA MET A 208 5.75 -11.36 4.07
C MET A 208 5.85 -10.12 3.18
N ASN A 209 4.99 -9.12 3.37
CA ASN A 209 5.05 -7.90 2.56
C ASN A 209 6.31 -7.07 2.85
N GLY A 210 6.83 -7.10 4.09
CA GLY A 210 8.14 -6.52 4.40
C GLY A 210 9.27 -7.21 3.62
N MET A 211 9.27 -8.54 3.57
CA MET A 211 10.26 -9.32 2.81
C MET A 211 10.14 -9.10 1.29
N ILE A 212 8.92 -9.00 0.76
CA ILE A 212 8.69 -8.73 -0.68
C ILE A 212 9.32 -7.39 -1.08
N GLY A 213 9.12 -6.33 -0.28
CA GLY A 213 9.75 -5.03 -0.53
C GLY A 213 11.28 -5.11 -0.50
N LEU A 214 11.85 -5.86 0.45
CA LEU A 214 13.29 -6.07 0.56
C LEU A 214 13.85 -6.85 -0.63
N PHE A 215 13.19 -7.95 -1.05
CA PHE A 215 13.60 -8.74 -2.21
C PHE A 215 13.55 -7.90 -3.49
N PHE A 216 12.51 -7.10 -3.68
CA PHE A 216 12.44 -6.18 -4.82
C PHE A 216 13.62 -5.20 -4.83
N PHE A 217 13.90 -4.55 -3.69
CA PHE A 217 15.02 -3.62 -3.58
C PHE A 217 16.37 -4.29 -3.88
N LEU A 218 16.67 -5.41 -3.22
CA LEU A 218 17.93 -6.13 -3.41
C LEU A 218 18.07 -6.67 -4.83
N GLY A 219 16.99 -7.19 -5.41
CA GLY A 219 16.98 -7.69 -6.79
C GLY A 219 17.30 -6.60 -7.81
N ILE A 220 16.65 -5.44 -7.69
CA ILE A 220 16.96 -4.26 -8.53
C ILE A 220 18.40 -3.79 -8.30
N LEU A 221 18.86 -3.72 -7.05
CA LEU A 221 20.22 -3.30 -6.74
C LEU A 221 21.26 -4.22 -7.39
N LEU A 222 21.09 -5.54 -7.22
CA LEU A 222 21.98 -6.55 -7.81
C LEU A 222 21.97 -6.48 -9.33
N GLU A 223 20.79 -6.46 -9.94
CA GLU A 223 20.60 -6.31 -11.38
C GLU A 223 21.37 -5.09 -11.93
N ARG A 224 21.26 -3.93 -11.26
CA ARG A 224 21.97 -2.72 -11.68
C ARG A 224 23.48 -2.87 -11.53
N ILE A 225 23.96 -3.38 -10.40
CA ILE A 225 25.42 -3.55 -10.17
C ILE A 225 26.04 -4.48 -11.21
N THR A 226 25.36 -5.55 -11.62
CA THR A 226 25.88 -6.52 -12.59
C THR A 226 25.79 -6.08 -14.05
N HIS A 227 24.83 -5.20 -14.39
CA HIS A 227 24.65 -4.69 -15.76
C HIS A 227 25.34 -3.33 -16.00
N PHE A 228 26.03 -2.77 -15.01
CA PHE A 228 26.87 -1.57 -15.14
C PHE A 228 28.34 -1.90 -15.53
N GLN A 229 28.64 -3.16 -15.86
CA GLN A 229 29.89 -3.60 -16.52
C GLN A 229 29.63 -3.85 -18.00
#